data_AF-A0A1I6DX25-F1
#
_entry.id   AF-A0A1I6DX25-F1
#
_cell.length_a   1.000
_cell.length_b   1.000
_cell.length_c   1.000
_cell.angle_alpha   90.00
_cell.angle_beta   90.00
_cell.angle_gamma   90.00
#
_symmetry.space_group_name_H-M   'P 1'
#
loop_
_entity.id
_entity.type
_entity.pdbx_description
1 polymer ?
#
loop_
_entity_poly.entity_id
_entity_poly.type
_entity_poly.pdbx_seq_one_letter_code
_entity_poly.pdbx_strand_id
1 'polypeptide(L)'
;MAGELSATTARYGKKAIVHIKVDTGMGRLGFPCNRDAVREIAAVAALPHLEVEGIFTHFAAADCRDKRYTKEQLVKFTGLLEALDREGLELNWKHAANSAALIDLPETHLNMVRAGIAMYGIYPSNEVNTYRVSLLPAMTLKARVSADEIAGKIGTIAYEVLCMVSSRVPRIYYQGGRQHV
;
A
#
# COMPACT_ATOMS: atom_id res chain seq x y z
N MET A 1 -10.23 14.81 18.63
CA MET A 1 -10.12 14.42 17.20
C MET A 1 -11.46 14.10 16.54
N ALA A 2 -12.14 12.97 16.82
CA ALA A 2 -13.41 12.66 16.14
C ALA A 2 -14.50 13.73 16.37
N GLY A 3 -14.65 14.21 17.60
CA GLY A 3 -15.57 15.31 17.92
C GLY A 3 -15.22 16.64 17.23
N GLU A 4 -13.94 16.96 17.05
CA GLU A 4 -13.51 18.18 16.35
C GLU A 4 -13.79 18.09 14.84
N LEU A 5 -13.60 16.91 14.26
CA LEU A 5 -13.94 16.65 12.86
C LEU A 5 -15.46 16.80 12.64
N SER A 6 -16.28 16.20 13.51
CA SER A 6 -17.73 16.35 13.53
C SER A 6 -18.17 17.82 13.67
N ALA A 7 -17.59 18.57 14.61
CA ALA A 7 -17.89 19.98 14.78
C ALA A 7 -17.50 20.81 13.55
N THR A 8 -16.39 20.48 12.91
CA THR A 8 -15.93 21.18 11.70
C THR A 8 -16.83 20.88 10.52
N THR A 9 -17.21 19.62 10.30
CA THR A 9 -18.09 19.23 9.18
C THR A 9 -19.49 19.82 9.34
N ALA A 10 -19.98 19.91 10.58
CA ALA A 10 -21.21 20.63 10.92
C ALA A 10 -21.17 22.11 10.48
N ARG A 11 -20.05 22.82 10.70
CA ARG A 11 -19.88 24.23 10.27
C ARG A 11 -19.96 24.41 8.75
N TYR A 12 -19.56 23.41 7.99
CA TYR A 12 -19.61 23.43 6.52
C TYR A 12 -20.88 22.79 5.94
N GLY A 13 -21.81 22.30 6.77
CA GLY A 13 -23.02 21.63 6.33
C GLY A 13 -22.76 20.34 5.54
N LYS A 14 -21.61 19.70 5.74
CA LYS A 14 -21.22 18.45 5.05
C LYS A 14 -21.18 17.29 6.04
N LYS A 15 -21.24 16.06 5.51
CA LYS A 15 -20.90 14.84 6.26
C LYS A 15 -19.50 14.42 5.87
N ALA A 16 -18.69 14.00 6.85
CA ALA A 16 -17.41 13.35 6.56
C ALA A 16 -17.56 11.85 6.60
N ILE A 17 -17.16 11.21 5.50
CA ILE A 17 -17.07 9.75 5.38
C ILE A 17 -15.73 9.33 5.98
N VAL A 18 -15.77 8.42 6.95
CA VAL A 18 -14.59 8.00 7.71
C VAL A 18 -14.46 6.49 7.80
N HIS A 19 -13.22 6.03 7.80
CA HIS A 19 -12.89 4.64 8.08
C HIS A 19 -12.12 4.56 9.41
N ILE A 20 -12.57 3.68 10.29
CA ILE A 20 -11.99 3.49 11.61
C ILE A 20 -10.75 2.62 11.50
N LYS A 21 -9.62 3.15 11.97
CA LYS A 21 -8.38 2.40 12.08
C LYS A 21 -8.34 1.66 13.40
N VAL A 22 -8.12 0.35 13.36
CA VAL A 22 -7.85 -0.49 14.54
C VAL A 22 -6.40 -0.94 14.52
N ASP A 23 -5.77 -0.90 15.70
CA ASP A 23 -4.46 -1.48 15.93
C ASP A 23 -4.59 -2.86 16.56
N THR A 24 -4.30 -3.89 15.77
CA THR A 24 -4.31 -5.30 16.20
C THR A 24 -2.92 -5.84 16.52
N GLY A 25 -1.89 -4.98 16.50
CA GLY A 25 -0.50 -5.34 16.79
C GLY A 25 0.55 -4.67 15.91
N MET A 26 0.20 -3.67 15.09
CA MET A 26 1.19 -2.91 14.32
C MET A 26 1.88 -1.84 15.18
N GLY A 27 1.22 -1.37 16.25
CA GLY A 27 1.79 -0.40 17.19
C GLY A 27 2.02 0.98 16.58
N ARG A 28 1.17 1.38 15.63
CA ARG A 28 1.38 2.62 14.84
C ARG A 28 0.27 3.63 15.02
N LEU A 29 -0.95 3.26 14.61
CA LEU A 29 -2.12 4.12 14.63
C LEU A 29 -3.37 3.24 14.76
N GLY A 30 -4.38 3.80 15.44
CA GLY A 30 -5.70 3.20 15.55
C GLY A 30 -6.13 2.96 16.99
N PHE A 31 -7.40 2.58 17.13
CA PHE A 31 -7.94 2.12 18.40
C PHE A 31 -7.23 0.84 18.83
N PRO A 32 -6.70 0.77 20.06
CA PRO A 32 -6.14 -0.47 20.56
C PRO A 32 -7.24 -1.54 20.59
N CYS A 33 -6.98 -2.72 20.03
CA CYS A 33 -7.94 -3.83 20.03
C CYS A 33 -8.08 -4.46 21.43
N ASN A 34 -8.71 -3.72 22.36
CA ASN A 34 -8.96 -4.10 23.75
C ASN A 34 -10.47 -4.24 24.01
N ARG A 35 -10.86 -4.43 25.28
CA ARG A 35 -12.28 -4.58 25.66
C ARG A 35 -13.11 -3.32 25.45
N ASP A 36 -12.47 -2.15 25.52
CA ASP A 36 -13.14 -0.85 25.40
C ASP A 36 -13.30 -0.40 23.94
N ALA A 37 -12.57 -1.02 23.00
CA ALA A 37 -12.58 -0.67 21.59
C ALA A 37 -13.99 -0.61 20.99
N VAL A 38 -14.85 -1.56 21.33
CA VAL A 38 -16.25 -1.60 20.85
C VAL A 38 -17.01 -0.36 21.29
N ARG A 39 -16.89 0.01 22.58
CA ARG A 39 -17.56 1.18 23.15
C ARG A 39 -17.04 2.48 22.54
N GLU A 40 -15.72 2.60 22.36
CA GLU A 40 -15.11 3.79 21.78
C GLU A 40 -15.51 3.97 20.30
N ILE A 41 -15.52 2.87 19.53
CA ILE A 41 -15.96 2.87 18.14
C ILE A 41 -17.43 3.23 18.03
N ALA A 42 -18.29 2.65 18.86
CA ALA A 42 -19.71 2.99 18.92
C ALA A 42 -19.94 4.47 19.27
N ALA A 43 -19.15 5.02 20.21
CA ALA A 43 -19.21 6.43 20.56
C ALA A 43 -18.82 7.34 19.39
N VAL A 44 -17.84 6.96 18.57
CA VAL A 44 -17.46 7.69 17.36
C VAL A 44 -18.54 7.60 16.29
N ALA A 45 -19.15 6.43 16.12
CA ALA A 45 -20.22 6.24 15.14
C ALA A 45 -21.51 6.99 15.48
N ALA A 46 -21.76 7.26 16.76
CA ALA A 46 -22.90 8.05 17.22
C ALA A 46 -22.73 9.56 17.00
N LEU A 47 -21.54 10.04 16.59
CA LEU A 47 -21.31 11.47 16.40
C LEU A 47 -22.07 12.01 15.18
N PRO A 48 -22.72 13.18 15.30
CA PRO A 48 -23.43 13.80 14.18
C PRO A 48 -22.43 14.22 13.09
N HIS A 49 -22.89 14.31 11.84
CA HIS A 49 -22.07 14.74 10.69
C HIS A 49 -20.82 13.88 10.38
N LEU A 50 -20.72 12.71 11.01
CA LEU A 50 -19.77 11.66 10.68
C LEU A 50 -20.53 10.44 10.16
N GLU A 51 -20.03 9.89 9.06
CA GLU A 51 -20.54 8.66 8.47
C GLU A 51 -19.41 7.64 8.52
N VAL A 52 -19.54 6.68 9.44
CA VAL A 52 -18.56 5.60 9.58
C VAL A 52 -18.88 4.55 8.53
N GLU A 53 -18.18 4.61 7.41
CA GLU A 53 -18.42 3.72 6.27
C GLU A 53 -17.65 2.39 6.41
N GLY A 54 -16.50 2.43 7.08
CA GLY A 54 -15.63 1.26 7.15
C GLY A 54 -14.71 1.18 8.34
N ILE A 55 -14.03 0.05 8.45
CA ILE A 55 -13.09 -0.31 9.50
C ILE A 55 -11.94 -1.15 8.95
N PHE A 56 -10.74 -0.91 9.48
CA PHE A 56 -9.55 -1.58 8.97
C PHE A 56 -8.41 -1.74 9.96
N THR A 57 -7.71 -2.86 9.81
CA THR A 57 -6.40 -3.08 10.43
C THR A 57 -5.29 -3.17 9.37
N HIS A 58 -4.04 -3.26 9.80
CA HIS A 58 -2.87 -3.45 8.95
C HIS A 58 -1.95 -4.49 9.58
N PHE A 59 -1.60 -5.51 8.82
CA PHE A 59 -0.73 -6.59 9.30
C PHE A 59 0.71 -6.13 9.38
N ALA A 60 1.39 -6.51 10.46
CA ALA A 60 2.77 -6.10 10.71
C ALA A 60 3.80 -7.00 9.98
N ALA A 61 3.49 -8.29 9.85
CA ALA A 61 4.42 -9.32 9.35
C ALA A 61 3.75 -10.22 8.29
N ALA A 62 2.90 -9.65 7.44
CA ALA A 62 2.21 -10.42 6.40
C ALA A 62 3.16 -10.86 5.27
N ASP A 63 4.32 -10.23 5.15
CA ASP A 63 5.37 -10.46 4.16
C ASP A 63 6.45 -11.42 4.64
N CYS A 64 6.42 -11.88 5.90
CA CYS A 64 7.32 -12.91 6.42
C CYS A 64 6.80 -14.33 6.12
N ARG A 65 7.68 -15.33 6.06
CA ARG A 65 7.32 -16.75 5.87
C ARG A 65 6.45 -17.28 7.00
N ASP A 66 6.74 -16.86 8.22
CA ASP A 66 5.92 -17.19 9.39
C ASP A 66 4.67 -16.31 9.44
N LYS A 67 3.51 -16.93 9.23
CA LYS A 67 2.21 -16.25 9.23
C LYS A 67 1.48 -16.30 10.57
N ARG A 68 2.07 -16.88 11.63
CA ARG A 68 1.41 -17.05 12.94
C ARG A 68 0.92 -15.72 13.50
N TYR A 69 1.81 -14.72 13.55
CA TYR A 69 1.46 -13.40 14.07
C TYR A 69 0.36 -12.73 13.24
N THR A 70 0.44 -12.80 11.92
CA THR A 70 -0.59 -12.26 11.01
C THR A 70 -1.95 -12.92 11.22
N LYS A 71 -1.98 -14.25 11.47
CA LYS A 71 -3.21 -14.98 11.81
C LYS A 71 -3.76 -14.58 13.18
N GLU A 72 -2.92 -14.37 14.18
CA GLU A 72 -3.35 -13.83 15.48
C GLU A 72 -3.95 -12.42 15.34
N GLN A 73 -3.35 -11.55 14.52
CA GLN A 73 -3.90 -10.24 14.22
C GLN A 73 -5.26 -10.34 13.52
N LEU A 74 -5.43 -11.30 12.61
CA LEU A 74 -6.71 -11.55 11.93
C LEU A 74 -7.78 -11.98 12.93
N VAL A 75 -7.49 -12.95 13.81
CA VAL A 75 -8.44 -13.43 14.83
C VAL A 75 -8.88 -12.29 15.76
N LYS A 76 -7.94 -11.44 16.20
CA LYS A 76 -8.26 -10.25 17.00
C LYS A 76 -9.19 -9.31 16.24
N PHE A 77 -8.91 -9.08 14.96
CA PHE A 77 -9.70 -8.19 14.12
C PHE A 77 -11.11 -8.73 13.89
N THR A 78 -11.25 -10.00 13.50
CA THR A 78 -12.56 -10.61 13.25
C THR A 78 -13.40 -10.71 14.53
N GLY A 79 -12.78 -11.03 15.68
CA GLY A 79 -13.48 -11.01 16.96
C GLY A 79 -14.00 -9.62 17.35
N LEU A 80 -13.27 -8.55 17.00
CA LEU A 80 -13.77 -7.18 17.17
C LEU A 80 -14.93 -6.88 16.23
N LEU A 81 -14.85 -7.30 14.96
CA LEU A 81 -15.94 -7.13 14.00
C LEU A 81 -17.23 -7.83 14.47
N GLU A 82 -17.12 -9.07 14.95
CA GLU A 82 -18.26 -9.82 15.51
C GLU A 82 -18.82 -9.15 16.78
N ALA A 83 -17.98 -8.50 17.58
CA ALA A 83 -18.44 -7.75 18.74
C ALA A 83 -19.19 -6.47 18.33
N LEU A 84 -18.73 -5.77 17.28
CA LEU A 84 -19.41 -4.59 16.73
C LEU A 84 -20.74 -4.97 16.05
N ASP A 85 -20.77 -6.06 15.29
CA ASP A 85 -21.97 -6.55 14.63
C ASP A 85 -23.05 -6.94 15.70
N ARG A 86 -22.66 -7.49 16.86
CA ARG A 86 -23.58 -7.78 17.98
C ARG A 86 -24.16 -6.54 18.66
N GLU A 87 -23.45 -5.42 18.63
CA GLU A 87 -23.95 -4.12 19.11
C GLU A 87 -24.82 -3.41 18.06
N GLY A 88 -25.07 -4.05 16.91
CA GLY A 88 -25.89 -3.51 15.82
C GLY A 88 -25.15 -2.51 14.93
N LEU A 89 -23.82 -2.45 15.02
CA LEU A 89 -22.99 -1.56 14.20
C LEU A 89 -22.47 -2.30 12.96
N GLU A 90 -23.33 -2.44 11.96
CA GLU A 90 -22.93 -3.01 10.66
C GLU A 90 -22.18 -1.98 9.81
N LEU A 91 -20.95 -2.33 9.42
CA LEU A 91 -20.08 -1.49 8.60
C LEU A 91 -19.95 -2.04 7.18
N ASN A 92 -20.07 -1.14 6.19
CA ASN A 92 -20.07 -1.49 4.77
C ASN A 92 -18.71 -1.97 4.29
N TRP A 93 -17.61 -1.38 4.76
CA TRP A 93 -16.26 -1.74 4.32
C TRP A 93 -15.41 -2.28 5.48
N LYS A 94 -15.01 -3.53 5.39
CA LYS A 94 -14.13 -4.24 6.32
C LYS A 94 -12.88 -4.64 5.53
N HIS A 95 -11.72 -4.08 5.84
CA HIS A 95 -10.50 -4.38 5.08
C HIS A 95 -9.25 -4.57 5.93
N ALA A 96 -8.46 -5.61 5.65
CA ALA A 96 -7.23 -5.91 6.40
C ALA A 96 -6.01 -6.16 5.48
N ALA A 97 -6.22 -6.89 4.39
CA ALA A 97 -5.15 -7.33 3.51
C ALA A 97 -4.36 -6.16 2.86
N ASN A 98 -3.04 -6.17 3.05
CA ASN A 98 -2.09 -5.42 2.23
C ASN A 98 -1.61 -6.30 1.06
N SER A 99 -0.67 -5.82 0.24
CA SER A 99 -0.12 -6.59 -0.89
C SER A 99 0.36 -8.01 -0.51
N ALA A 100 0.97 -8.19 0.67
CA ALA A 100 1.49 -9.49 1.08
C ALA A 100 0.39 -10.46 1.51
N ALA A 101 -0.53 -9.99 2.35
CA ALA A 101 -1.68 -10.78 2.77
C ALA A 101 -2.63 -11.08 1.58
N LEU A 102 -2.73 -10.17 0.61
CA LEU A 102 -3.46 -10.39 -0.63
C LEU A 102 -2.96 -11.65 -1.37
N ILE A 103 -1.64 -11.82 -1.46
CA ILE A 103 -1.01 -12.92 -2.19
C ILE A 103 -1.06 -14.23 -1.38
N ASP A 104 -0.64 -14.19 -0.12
CA ASP A 104 -0.40 -15.40 0.67
C ASP A 104 -1.61 -15.87 1.48
N LEU A 105 -2.50 -14.96 1.89
CA LEU A 105 -3.54 -15.22 2.87
C LEU A 105 -4.95 -14.84 2.35
N PRO A 106 -5.56 -15.65 1.46
CA PRO A 106 -6.92 -15.44 0.97
C PRO A 106 -7.97 -15.29 2.08
N GLU A 107 -7.77 -15.92 3.24
CA GLU A 107 -8.65 -15.78 4.41
C GLU A 107 -8.71 -14.36 4.98
N THR A 108 -7.77 -13.48 4.62
CA THR A 108 -7.76 -12.07 5.01
C THR A 108 -8.54 -11.17 4.04
N HIS A 109 -9.07 -11.74 2.96
CA HIS A 109 -9.88 -11.04 1.96
C HIS A 109 -11.29 -10.91 2.51
N LEU A 110 -11.52 -9.80 3.20
CA LEU A 110 -12.85 -9.36 3.62
C LEU A 110 -13.57 -8.78 2.40
N ASN A 111 -14.32 -7.69 2.54
CA ASN A 111 -15.03 -7.09 1.40
C ASN A 111 -14.21 -6.07 0.59
N MET A 112 -12.99 -5.73 1.04
CA MET A 112 -12.04 -4.90 0.31
C MET A 112 -10.59 -5.26 0.67
N VAL A 113 -9.69 -5.18 -0.32
CA VAL A 113 -8.24 -5.42 -0.17
C VAL A 113 -7.45 -4.20 -0.59
N ARG A 114 -6.24 -4.02 -0.05
CA ARG A 114 -5.38 -2.85 -0.33
C ARG A 114 -4.08 -3.29 -0.98
N ALA A 115 -4.12 -3.50 -2.29
CA ALA A 115 -2.92 -3.70 -3.10
C ALA A 115 -2.16 -2.37 -3.24
N GLY A 116 -0.93 -2.32 -2.73
CA GLY A 116 -0.04 -1.17 -2.88
C GLY A 116 1.10 -1.53 -3.83
N ILE A 117 2.22 -1.98 -3.26
CA ILE A 117 3.45 -2.31 -4.01
C ILE A 117 3.22 -3.33 -5.15
N ALA A 118 2.27 -4.26 -4.99
CA ALA A 118 1.92 -5.24 -6.01
C ALA A 118 1.33 -4.60 -7.27
N MET A 119 0.63 -3.46 -7.17
CA MET A 119 0.12 -2.74 -8.34
C MET A 119 1.25 -2.20 -9.23
N TYR A 120 2.43 -1.94 -8.67
CA TYR A 120 3.60 -1.49 -9.41
C TYR A 120 4.42 -2.65 -9.97
N GLY A 121 3.92 -3.89 -9.85
CA GLY A 121 4.60 -5.08 -10.34
C GLY A 121 5.72 -5.56 -9.43
N ILE A 122 5.70 -5.18 -8.15
CA ILE A 122 6.77 -5.48 -7.20
C ILE A 122 6.22 -6.33 -6.05
N TYR A 123 6.90 -7.46 -5.77
CA TYR A 123 6.55 -8.30 -4.63
C TYR A 123 6.90 -7.60 -3.31
N PRO A 124 6.07 -7.74 -2.27
CA PRO A 124 6.33 -7.12 -0.96
C PRO A 124 7.64 -7.58 -0.29
N SER A 125 8.02 -8.84 -0.48
CA SER A 125 9.25 -9.44 0.03
C SER A 125 9.66 -10.62 -0.85
N ASN A 126 10.82 -11.22 -0.57
CA ASN A 126 11.25 -12.47 -1.21
C ASN A 126 10.63 -13.71 -0.55
N GLU A 127 9.89 -13.55 0.55
CA GLU A 127 9.30 -14.65 1.33
C GLU A 127 7.83 -14.90 0.99
N VAL A 128 7.19 -14.00 0.24
CA VAL A 128 5.84 -14.22 -0.29
C VAL A 128 5.84 -15.21 -1.45
N ASN A 129 4.72 -15.89 -1.68
CA ASN A 129 4.60 -16.89 -2.74
C ASN A 129 4.44 -16.22 -4.12
N THR A 130 5.57 -16.11 -4.85
CA THR A 130 5.63 -15.52 -6.19
C THR A 130 4.98 -16.37 -7.28
N TYR A 131 4.62 -17.63 -7.01
CA TYR A 131 3.94 -18.49 -7.99
C TYR A 131 2.42 -18.27 -8.05
N ARG A 132 1.84 -17.58 -7.05
CA ARG A 132 0.39 -17.35 -6.98
C ARG A 132 -0.10 -16.24 -7.92
N VAL A 133 0.75 -15.26 -8.18
CA VAL A 133 0.42 -14.12 -9.03
C VAL A 133 1.66 -13.76 -9.83
N SER A 134 1.49 -13.47 -11.13
CA SER A 134 2.58 -12.94 -11.95
C SER A 134 2.53 -11.42 -11.93
N LEU A 135 3.55 -10.79 -11.35
CA LEU A 135 3.69 -9.33 -11.31
C LEU A 135 4.67 -8.84 -12.37
N LEU A 136 4.27 -7.82 -13.14
CA LEU A 136 5.10 -7.18 -14.17
C LEU A 136 5.48 -5.77 -13.74
N PRO A 137 6.79 -5.45 -13.61
CA PRO A 137 7.24 -4.12 -13.18
C PRO A 137 6.65 -3.00 -14.04
N ALA A 138 5.94 -2.07 -13.40
CA ALA A 138 5.25 -0.98 -14.09
C ALA A 138 6.17 0.17 -14.52
N MET A 139 7.38 0.24 -13.95
CA MET A 139 8.28 1.39 -14.13
C MET A 139 9.72 0.96 -14.35
N THR A 140 10.46 1.77 -15.11
CA THR A 140 11.91 1.65 -15.29
C THR A 140 12.53 3.04 -15.21
N LEU A 141 13.52 3.22 -14.33
CA LEU A 141 14.31 4.45 -14.26
C LEU A 141 15.47 4.36 -15.26
N LYS A 142 15.60 5.38 -16.12
CA LYS A 142 16.67 5.45 -17.12
C LYS A 142 17.44 6.76 -16.97
N ALA A 143 18.75 6.71 -17.16
CA ALA A 143 19.63 7.87 -17.21
C ALA A 143 20.43 7.87 -18.51
N ARG A 144 21.03 9.01 -18.86
CA ARG A 144 21.91 9.16 -20.02
C ARG A 144 23.20 9.83 -19.56
N VAL A 145 24.33 9.31 -20.04
CA VAL A 145 25.64 9.94 -19.90
C VAL A 145 26.04 10.40 -21.29
N SER A 146 26.40 11.67 -21.46
CA SER A 146 26.85 12.18 -22.75
C SER A 146 28.29 11.74 -23.02
N ALA A 147 28.66 11.69 -24.30
CA ALA A 147 30.06 11.45 -24.69
C ALA A 147 30.98 12.54 -24.14
N ASP A 148 30.51 13.80 -24.06
CA ASP A 148 31.27 14.92 -23.48
C ASP A 148 31.56 14.73 -21.99
N GLU A 149 30.60 14.21 -21.22
CA GLU A 149 30.82 13.94 -19.79
C GLU A 149 31.91 12.86 -19.59
N ILE A 150 31.88 11.81 -20.42
CA ILE A 150 32.91 10.76 -20.39
C ILE A 150 34.26 11.35 -20.82
N ALA A 151 34.27 12.13 -21.90
CA ALA A 151 35.47 12.75 -22.44
C ALA A 151 36.15 13.66 -21.42
N GLY A 152 35.38 14.50 -20.73
CA GLY A 152 35.89 15.36 -19.65
C GLY A 152 36.49 14.56 -18.48
N LYS A 153 35.96 13.38 -18.15
CA LYS A 153 36.49 12.52 -17.07
C LYS A 153 37.80 11.83 -17.42
N ILE A 154 38.03 11.51 -18.69
CA ILE A 154 39.23 10.79 -19.13
C ILE A 154 40.26 11.71 -19.83
N GLY A 155 39.98 13.02 -19.90
CA GLY A 155 40.90 14.00 -20.47
C GLY A 155 41.00 13.95 -22.00
N THR A 156 39.90 13.65 -22.70
CA THR A 156 39.84 13.60 -24.17
C THR A 156 38.63 14.38 -24.72
N ILE A 157 38.33 14.23 -26.02
CA ILE A 157 37.19 14.77 -26.75
C ILE A 157 36.14 13.69 -27.02
N ALA A 158 34.88 14.10 -27.18
CA ALA A 158 33.76 13.19 -27.41
C ALA A 158 33.96 12.25 -28.62
N TYR A 159 34.68 12.70 -29.66
CA TYR A 159 34.97 11.90 -30.85
C TYR A 159 35.78 10.64 -30.52
N GLU A 160 36.83 10.75 -29.69
CA GLU A 160 37.65 9.59 -29.31
C GLU A 160 36.83 8.58 -28.49
N VAL A 161 35.99 9.07 -27.57
CA VAL A 161 35.06 8.22 -26.80
C VAL A 161 34.15 7.43 -27.75
N LEU A 162 33.53 8.09 -28.72
CA LEU A 162 32.63 7.44 -29.68
C LEU A 162 33.35 6.44 -30.58
N CYS A 163 34.59 6.73 -30.99
CA CYS A 163 35.42 5.82 -31.78
C CYS A 163 35.86 4.58 -31.00
N MET A 164 36.00 4.68 -29.67
CA MET A 164 36.29 3.54 -28.80
C MET A 164 35.08 2.64 -28.54
N VAL A 165 33.85 3.09 -28.83
CA VAL A 165 32.63 2.28 -28.67
C VAL A 165 32.58 1.17 -29.72
N SER A 166 32.96 -0.04 -29.29
CA SER A 166 32.94 -1.25 -30.13
C SER A 166 31.53 -1.62 -30.60
N SER A 167 31.45 -2.47 -31.64
CA SER A 167 30.21 -3.02 -32.18
C SER A 167 29.36 -3.83 -31.19
N ARG A 168 29.90 -4.20 -30.02
CA ARG A 168 29.17 -4.89 -28.95
C ARG A 168 28.15 -4.01 -28.23
N VAL A 169 28.23 -2.68 -28.40
CA VAL A 169 27.27 -1.73 -27.85
C VAL A 169 26.22 -1.43 -28.93
N PRO A 170 24.93 -1.81 -28.73
CA PRO A 170 23.88 -1.54 -29.71
C PRO A 170 23.75 -0.04 -29.98
N ARG A 171 23.80 0.34 -31.25
CA ARG A 171 23.60 1.72 -31.69
C ARG A 171 22.14 1.93 -32.04
N ILE A 172 21.52 2.93 -31.42
CA ILE A 172 20.14 3.32 -31.68
C ILE A 172 20.17 4.70 -32.32
N TYR A 173 19.68 4.80 -33.56
CA TYR A 173 19.61 6.06 -34.29
C TYR A 173 18.23 6.69 -34.08
N TYR A 174 18.17 8.01 -33.91
CA TYR A 174 16.92 8.76 -33.81
C TYR A 174 16.86 9.79 -34.93
N GLN A 175 15.74 9.87 -35.66
CA GLN A 175 15.47 10.91 -36.67
C GLN A 175 14.09 11.50 -36.37
N GLY A 176 14.00 12.84 -36.25
CA GLY A 176 12.74 13.52 -35.95
C GLY A 176 12.08 13.09 -34.63
N GLY A 177 12.86 12.67 -33.63
CA GLY A 177 12.35 12.23 -32.33
C GLY A 177 11.83 10.79 -32.28
N ARG A 178 11.90 10.03 -33.39
CA ARG A 178 11.57 8.60 -33.44
C ARG A 178 12.82 7.75 -33.58
N GLN A 179 12.83 6.61 -32.89
CA GLN A 179 13.87 5.60 -33.04
C GLN A 179 13.77 5.01 -34.45
N HIS A 180 14.83 5.16 -35.24
CA HIS A 180 15.05 4.42 -36.47
C HIS A 180 15.58 3.04 -36.10
N VAL A 181 14.86 2.01 -36.56
CA VAL A 181 15.28 0.61 -36.48
C VAL A 181 16.26 0.32 -37.61
#